data_AF-A0A8S4RF98-F1
#
_entry.id   AF-A0A8S4RF98-F1
#
_cell.length_a   1.000
_cell.length_b   1.000
_cell.length_c   1.000
_cell.angle_alpha   90.00
_cell.angle_beta   90.00
_cell.angle_gamma   90.00
#
_symmetry.space_group_name_H-M   'P 1'
#
loop_
_entity.id
_entity.type
_entity.pdbx_description
1 polymer ?
#
loop_
_entity_poly.entity_id
_entity_poly.type
_entity_poly.pdbx_seq_one_letter_code
_entity_poly.pdbx_strand_id
1 'polypeptide(L)'
;MEVVFNIKAEEDFLHVVKDILKTLYDNHSKPNQLINETTIATAKDEIKEVIVKTGCDAEKVYELLVSKGLVKERSKIVSSVIESRKSELLYSTLLSYNSAHGETVSSFDWSVKLVYGTSELKKLKYPIMQLALATLNKGNHQRLIYDLNKDMLVNMINVLENVDAQS
;
A
#
# COMPACT_ATOMS: atom_id res chain seq x y z
N MET A 1 -3.98 -21.19 9.99
CA MET A 1 -2.67 -21.14 10.69
C MET A 1 -1.83 -22.44 10.76
N GLU A 2 -2.30 -23.67 10.52
CA GLU A 2 -1.48 -24.87 10.86
C GLU A 2 -0.32 -25.22 9.90
N VAL A 3 -0.32 -24.80 8.64
CA VAL A 3 0.68 -25.27 7.64
C VAL A 3 1.83 -24.28 7.40
N VAL A 4 1.56 -22.96 7.30
CA VAL A 4 2.61 -21.90 7.22
C VAL A 4 3.51 -21.94 8.46
N PHE A 5 2.93 -22.33 9.59
CA PHE A 5 3.58 -22.39 10.88
C PHE A 5 4.03 -23.83 11.22
N ASN A 6 4.05 -24.74 10.24
CA ASN A 6 4.72 -26.05 10.38
C ASN A 6 6.10 -26.07 9.71
N ILE A 7 6.56 -24.93 9.17
CA ILE A 7 7.92 -24.76 8.68
C ILE A 7 8.88 -25.03 9.85
N LYS A 8 9.72 -26.05 9.70
CA LYS A 8 10.60 -26.53 10.77
C LYS A 8 11.82 -25.62 10.97
N ALA A 9 12.35 -25.03 9.90
CA ALA A 9 13.47 -24.11 9.96
C ALA A 9 13.02 -22.68 10.28
N GLU A 10 13.71 -22.03 11.21
CA GLU A 10 13.40 -20.66 11.63
C GLU A 10 13.65 -19.64 10.52
N GLU A 11 14.69 -19.84 9.70
CA GLU A 11 15.03 -18.97 8.57
C GLU A 11 13.93 -18.98 7.49
N ASP A 12 13.44 -20.17 7.14
CA ASP A 12 12.33 -20.34 6.20
C ASP A 12 11.04 -19.70 6.73
N PHE A 13 10.79 -19.81 8.03
CA PHE A 13 9.64 -19.19 8.69
C PHE A 13 9.72 -17.66 8.60
N LEU A 14 10.89 -17.08 8.93
CA LEU A 14 11.12 -15.64 8.85
C LEU A 14 10.96 -15.13 7.41
N HIS A 15 11.48 -15.86 6.43
CA HIS A 15 11.37 -15.50 5.02
C HIS A 15 9.90 -15.46 4.58
N VAL A 16 9.13 -16.49 4.94
CA VAL A 16 7.71 -16.56 4.64
C VAL A 16 6.91 -15.44 5.31
N VAL A 17 7.17 -15.13 6.58
CA VAL A 17 6.51 -14.02 7.28
C VAL A 17 6.80 -12.69 6.60
N LYS A 18 8.05 -12.44 6.21
CA LYS A 18 8.45 -11.23 5.49
C LYS A 18 7.73 -11.12 4.15
N ASP A 19 7.62 -12.21 3.41
CA ASP A 19 6.97 -12.23 2.10
C ASP A 19 5.46 -12.10 2.18
N ILE A 20 4.82 -12.71 3.19
CA ILE A 20 3.40 -12.50 3.47
C ILE A 20 3.12 -11.04 3.79
N LEU A 21 3.93 -10.43 4.67
CA LEU A 21 3.78 -9.01 5.01
C LEU A 21 4.07 -8.09 3.82
N LYS A 22 5.01 -8.45 2.95
CA LYS A 22 5.31 -7.70 1.72
C LYS A 22 4.17 -7.75 0.70
N THR A 23 3.45 -8.86 0.66
CA THR A 23 2.39 -9.09 -0.33
C THR A 23 0.99 -9.04 0.28
N LEU A 24 0.86 -8.48 1.49
CA LEU A 24 -0.35 -8.60 2.32
C LEU A 24 -1.62 -8.12 1.62
N TYR A 25 -1.50 -7.05 0.84
CA TYR A 25 -2.59 -6.42 0.08
C TYR A 25 -2.44 -6.59 -1.44
N ASP A 26 -1.43 -7.34 -1.89
CA ASP A 26 -1.23 -7.61 -3.31
C ASP A 26 -1.93 -8.93 -3.72
N ASN A 27 -3.01 -8.78 -4.47
CA ASN A 27 -3.81 -9.88 -5.00
C ASN A 27 -3.15 -10.58 -6.20
N HIS A 28 -2.07 -10.01 -6.78
CA HIS A 28 -1.37 -10.55 -7.94
C HIS A 28 -0.04 -11.24 -7.59
N SER A 29 0.33 -11.24 -6.32
CA SER A 29 1.55 -11.90 -5.84
C SER A 29 1.46 -13.42 -6.02
N LYS A 30 2.41 -14.00 -6.76
CA LYS A 30 2.55 -15.45 -6.86
C LYS A 30 3.00 -16.02 -5.50
N PRO A 31 2.48 -17.18 -5.10
CA PRO A 31 2.91 -17.86 -3.88
C PRO A 31 4.41 -18.13 -3.87
N ASN A 32 5.01 -18.05 -2.68
CA ASN A 32 6.31 -18.68 -2.47
C ASN A 32 6.21 -20.19 -2.72
N GLN A 33 7.23 -20.77 -3.35
CA GLN A 33 7.32 -22.20 -3.70
C GLN A 33 7.17 -23.17 -2.51
N LEU A 34 7.25 -22.66 -1.27
CA LEU A 34 7.27 -23.42 -0.03
C LEU A 34 5.87 -23.73 0.54
N ILE A 35 4.80 -23.04 0.11
CA ILE A 35 3.46 -23.16 0.71
C ILE A 35 2.38 -23.07 -0.38
N ASN A 36 1.29 -23.81 -0.22
CA ASN A 36 0.12 -23.74 -1.10
C ASN A 36 -0.60 -22.36 -1.08
N GLU A 37 -1.33 -22.05 -2.15
CA GLU A 37 -2.07 -20.79 -2.31
C GLU A 37 -3.11 -20.54 -1.23
N THR A 38 -3.86 -21.58 -0.87
CA THR A 38 -4.96 -21.48 0.09
C THR A 38 -4.48 -21.14 1.49
N THR A 39 -3.34 -21.69 1.93
CA THR A 39 -2.82 -21.37 3.28
C THR A 39 -2.20 -19.98 3.33
N ILE A 40 -1.58 -19.50 2.24
CA ILE A 40 -1.07 -18.12 2.18
C ILE A 40 -2.24 -17.12 2.26
N ALA A 41 -3.34 -17.38 1.55
CA ALA A 41 -4.53 -16.53 1.62
C ALA A 41 -5.09 -16.44 3.04
N THR A 42 -5.28 -17.59 3.70
CA THR A 42 -5.74 -17.63 5.10
C THR A 42 -4.77 -16.92 6.05
N ALA A 43 -3.45 -17.10 5.88
CA ALA A 43 -2.46 -16.43 6.71
C ALA A 43 -2.44 -14.91 6.50
N LYS A 44 -2.64 -14.43 5.26
CA LYS A 44 -2.79 -12.99 4.97
C LYS A 44 -4.00 -12.43 5.71
N ASP A 45 -5.14 -13.10 5.68
CA ASP A 45 -6.36 -12.61 6.32
C ASP A 45 -6.26 -12.64 7.86
N GLU A 46 -5.66 -13.67 8.43
CA GLU A 46 -5.36 -13.74 9.87
C GLU A 46 -4.41 -12.60 10.30
N ILE A 47 -3.38 -12.29 9.51
CA ILE A 47 -2.43 -11.19 9.79
C ILE A 47 -3.09 -9.82 9.64
N LYS A 48 -3.95 -9.61 8.63
CA LYS A 48 -4.75 -8.38 8.49
C LYS A 48 -5.61 -8.16 9.72
N GLU A 49 -6.29 -9.20 10.21
CA GLU A 49 -7.11 -9.12 11.43
C GLU A 49 -6.26 -8.73 12.65
N VAL A 50 -5.07 -9.33 12.80
CA VAL A 50 -4.13 -8.99 13.88
C VAL A 50 -3.72 -7.52 13.79
N ILE A 51 -3.29 -7.05 12.61
CA ILE A 51 -2.88 -5.66 12.39
C ILE A 51 -3.99 -4.66 12.74
N VAL A 52 -5.22 -4.91 12.30
CA VAL A 52 -6.37 -4.03 12.55
C VAL A 52 -6.70 -3.99 14.05
N LYS A 53 -6.67 -5.13 14.75
CA LYS A 53 -7.00 -5.20 16.17
C LYS A 53 -5.93 -4.58 17.08
N THR A 54 -4.66 -4.68 16.70
CA THR A 54 -3.54 -4.24 17.54
C THR A 54 -3.03 -2.85 17.18
N GLY A 55 -3.36 -2.33 15.99
CA GLY A 55 -2.79 -1.08 15.48
C GLY A 55 -1.29 -1.18 15.20
N CYS A 56 -0.82 -2.38 14.84
CA CYS A 56 0.61 -2.72 14.67
C CYS A 56 1.45 -2.46 15.94
N ASP A 57 0.87 -2.60 17.14
CA ASP A 57 1.61 -2.51 18.40
C ASP A 57 2.30 -3.86 18.71
N ALA A 58 3.63 -3.86 18.83
CA ALA A 58 4.42 -5.08 19.02
C ALA A 58 3.97 -5.93 20.22
N GLU A 59 3.66 -5.31 21.36
CA GLU A 59 3.29 -6.02 22.59
C GLU A 59 1.91 -6.67 22.43
N LYS A 60 0.92 -5.92 21.93
CA LYS A 60 -0.42 -6.44 21.66
C LYS A 60 -0.42 -7.53 20.58
N VAL A 61 0.42 -7.38 19.55
CA VAL A 61 0.61 -8.42 18.53
C VAL A 61 1.16 -9.69 19.17
N TYR A 62 2.19 -9.59 20.00
CA TYR A 62 2.77 -10.74 20.68
C TYR A 62 1.74 -11.45 21.57
N GLU A 63 1.01 -10.72 22.41
CA GLU A 63 -0.02 -11.27 23.29
C GLU A 63 -1.16 -11.93 22.52
N LEU A 64 -1.62 -11.31 21.43
CA LEU A 64 -2.67 -11.85 20.57
C LEU A 64 -2.22 -13.14 19.86
N LEU A 65 -0.96 -13.21 19.44
CA LEU A 65 -0.43 -14.43 18.81
C LEU A 65 -0.25 -15.56 19.83
N VAL A 66 0.28 -15.27 21.02
CA VAL A 66 0.42 -16.27 22.09
C VAL A 66 -0.95 -16.79 22.54
N SER A 67 -1.95 -15.92 22.70
CA SER A 67 -3.31 -16.33 23.07
C SER A 67 -4.02 -17.14 21.98
N LYS A 68 -3.67 -16.93 20.70
CA LYS A 68 -4.08 -17.79 19.57
C LYS A 68 -3.33 -19.13 19.51
N GLY A 69 -2.44 -19.41 20.47
CA GLY A 69 -1.72 -20.68 20.60
C GLY A 69 -0.38 -20.74 19.87
N LEU A 70 0.18 -19.61 19.42
CA LEU A 70 1.51 -19.61 18.81
C LEU A 70 2.64 -19.80 19.84
N VAL A 71 3.68 -20.49 19.40
CA VAL A 71 4.96 -20.63 20.12
C VAL A 71 5.56 -19.25 20.37
N LYS A 72 5.97 -18.98 21.62
CA LYS A 72 6.44 -17.66 22.08
C LYS A 72 7.56 -17.10 21.20
N GLU A 73 8.52 -17.93 20.81
CA GLU A 73 9.66 -17.56 19.96
C GLU A 73 9.17 -17.05 18.59
N ARG A 74 8.18 -17.72 17.99
CA ARG A 74 7.61 -17.30 16.71
C ARG A 74 6.74 -16.06 16.82
N SER A 75 5.98 -15.94 17.91
CA SER A 75 5.22 -14.72 18.21
C SER A 75 6.14 -13.51 18.32
N LYS A 76 7.34 -13.67 18.94
CA LYS A 76 8.35 -12.60 19.00
C LYS A 76 8.91 -12.23 17.63
N ILE A 77 9.17 -13.21 16.78
CA ILE A 77 9.63 -12.96 15.41
C ILE A 77 8.58 -12.15 14.64
N VAL A 78 7.32 -12.59 14.68
CA VAL A 78 6.24 -11.92 13.95
C VAL A 78 6.00 -10.50 14.49
N SER A 79 5.96 -10.32 15.82
CA SER A 79 5.78 -8.98 16.41
C SER A 79 6.94 -8.05 16.08
N SER A 80 8.18 -8.54 16.11
CA SER A 80 9.36 -7.77 15.72
C SER A 80 9.33 -7.35 14.25
N VAL A 81 8.93 -8.25 13.34
CA VAL A 81 8.84 -7.93 11.91
C VAL A 81 7.73 -6.91 11.66
N ILE A 82 6.56 -7.06 12.30
CA ILE A 82 5.46 -6.09 12.19
C ILE A 82 5.89 -4.72 12.71
N GLU A 83 6.54 -4.65 13.87
CA GLU A 83 7.02 -3.39 14.45
C GLU A 83 8.03 -2.70 13.52
N SER A 84 8.98 -3.46 12.96
CA SER A 84 9.99 -2.91 12.03
C SER A 84 9.38 -2.32 10.75
N ARG A 85 8.16 -2.71 10.39
CA ARG A 85 7.43 -2.29 9.19
C ARG A 85 6.14 -1.54 9.51
N LYS A 86 5.98 -1.06 10.74
CA LYS A 86 4.74 -0.47 11.25
C LYS A 86 4.17 0.60 10.34
N SER A 87 4.98 1.60 9.96
CA SER A 87 4.53 2.72 9.12
C SER A 87 4.07 2.26 7.74
N GLU A 88 4.81 1.34 7.12
CA GLU A 88 4.48 0.76 5.81
C GLU A 88 3.17 -0.02 5.87
N LEU A 89 3.00 -0.86 6.90
CA LEU A 89 1.82 -1.69 7.09
C LEU A 89 0.58 -0.85 7.36
N LEU A 90 0.68 0.17 8.24
CA LEU A 90 -0.43 1.07 8.53
C LEU A 90 -0.83 1.87 7.29
N TYR A 91 0.14 2.41 6.54
CA TYR A 91 -0.12 3.12 5.29
C TYR A 91 -0.81 2.21 4.26
N SER A 92 -0.30 0.99 4.07
CA SER A 92 -0.88 0.02 3.14
C SER A 92 -2.28 -0.44 3.57
N THR A 93 -2.51 -0.57 4.88
CA THR A 93 -3.83 -0.90 5.45
C THR A 93 -4.84 0.20 5.14
N LEU A 94 -4.47 1.47 5.38
CA LEU A 94 -5.31 2.64 5.10
C LEU A 94 -5.61 2.74 3.60
N LEU A 95 -4.59 2.59 2.76
CA LEU A 95 -4.74 2.64 1.31
C LEU A 95 -5.67 1.54 0.81
N SER A 96 -5.50 0.31 1.30
CA SER A 96 -6.39 -0.81 0.97
C SER A 96 -7.82 -0.54 1.42
N TYR A 97 -8.03 -0.03 2.64
CA TYR A 97 -9.36 0.30 3.16
C TYR A 97 -10.05 1.38 2.32
N ASN A 98 -9.35 2.48 2.04
CA ASN A 98 -9.90 3.58 1.23
C ASN A 98 -10.21 3.11 -0.19
N SER A 99 -9.34 2.29 -0.79
CA SER A 99 -9.55 1.75 -2.14
C SER A 99 -10.77 0.84 -2.27
N ALA A 100 -11.26 0.29 -1.14
CA ALA A 100 -12.49 -0.49 -1.12
C ALA A 100 -13.75 0.39 -1.20
N HIS A 101 -13.64 1.65 -0.78
CA HIS A 101 -14.73 2.63 -0.72
C HIS A 101 -14.73 3.62 -1.89
N GLY A 102 -13.62 3.75 -2.61
CA GLY A 102 -13.52 4.61 -3.77
C GLY A 102 -12.14 4.55 -4.43
N GLU A 103 -11.99 5.23 -5.56
CA GLU A 103 -10.67 5.42 -6.16
C GLU A 103 -9.80 6.27 -5.22
N THR A 104 -8.63 5.74 -4.85
CA THR A 104 -7.73 6.40 -3.90
C THR A 104 -6.40 6.72 -4.56
N VAL A 105 -5.93 7.96 -4.44
CA VAL A 105 -4.60 8.35 -4.92
C VAL A 105 -3.53 7.77 -3.98
N SER A 106 -2.67 6.91 -4.49
CA SER A 106 -1.56 6.30 -3.73
C SER A 106 -0.27 7.12 -3.83
N SER A 107 0.00 7.70 -4.99
CA SER A 107 1.16 8.57 -5.20
C SER A 107 0.93 9.50 -6.38
N PHE A 108 1.76 10.53 -6.46
CA PHE A 108 1.78 11.43 -7.61
C PHE A 108 3.22 11.79 -7.97
N ASP A 109 3.42 12.11 -9.25
CA ASP A 109 4.65 12.65 -9.79
C ASP A 109 4.30 13.72 -10.83
N TRP A 110 5.22 14.64 -11.10
CA TRP A 110 4.97 15.72 -12.05
C TRP A 110 6.21 16.07 -12.86
N SER A 111 5.98 16.60 -14.06
CA SER A 111 7.05 17.13 -14.90
C SER A 111 6.58 18.37 -15.64
N VAL A 112 7.50 19.29 -15.94
CA VAL A 112 7.18 20.48 -16.75
C VAL A 112 7.80 20.31 -18.13
N LYS A 113 6.98 20.44 -19.16
CA LYS A 113 7.38 20.32 -20.57
C LYS A 113 7.17 21.67 -21.26
N LEU A 114 8.10 22.03 -22.13
CA LEU A 114 7.94 23.16 -23.05
C LEU A 114 7.37 22.64 -24.36
N VAL A 115 6.16 23.10 -24.70
CA VAL A 115 5.45 22.68 -25.91
C VAL A 115 5.47 23.82 -26.94
N TYR A 116 5.56 23.46 -28.22
CA TYR A 116 5.52 24.40 -29.33
C TYR A 116 4.08 24.67 -29.75
N GLY A 117 3.74 25.94 -29.97
CA GLY A 117 2.47 26.31 -30.57
C GLY A 117 2.29 25.73 -31.96
N THR A 118 1.08 25.23 -32.25
CA THR A 118 0.71 24.63 -33.55
C THR A 118 0.19 25.64 -34.57
N SER A 119 0.13 26.94 -34.24
CA SER A 119 -0.34 27.97 -35.16
C SER A 119 0.82 28.56 -35.98
N GLU A 120 0.53 28.82 -37.27
CA GLU A 120 1.51 29.34 -38.25
C GLU A 120 2.18 30.66 -37.84
N LEU A 121 1.64 31.38 -36.85
CA LEU A 121 2.10 32.70 -36.44
C LEU A 121 3.04 32.73 -35.23
N LYS A 122 3.35 31.63 -34.52
CA LYS A 122 4.09 31.75 -33.26
C LYS A 122 5.12 30.64 -32.98
N LYS A 123 6.39 31.04 -32.99
CA LYS A 123 7.52 30.45 -32.23
C LYS A 123 7.31 30.52 -30.69
N LEU A 124 6.06 30.53 -30.19
CA LEU A 124 5.82 30.57 -28.74
C LEU A 124 6.00 29.17 -28.17
N LYS A 125 6.99 29.06 -27.28
CA LYS A 125 7.09 27.95 -26.33
C LYS A 125 6.24 28.31 -25.13
N TYR A 126 5.37 27.42 -24.71
CA TYR A 126 4.62 27.58 -23.47
C TYR A 126 4.83 26.36 -22.56
N PRO A 127 4.92 26.57 -21.24
CA PRO A 127 5.04 25.46 -20.31
C PRO A 127 3.69 24.78 -20.10
N ILE A 128 3.70 23.46 -20.09
CA ILE A 128 2.63 22.60 -19.59
C ILE A 128 3.20 21.77 -18.45
N MET A 129 2.44 21.62 -17.36
CA MET A 129 2.76 20.67 -16.30
C MET A 129 2.01 19.37 -16.57
N GLN A 130 2.72 18.26 -16.61
CA GLN A 130 2.15 16.93 -16.67
C GLN A 130 2.12 16.33 -15.27
N LEU A 131 0.92 16.06 -14.76
CA LEU A 131 0.66 15.40 -13.49
C LEU A 131 0.37 13.93 -13.75
N ALA A 132 1.15 13.04 -13.14
CA ALA A 132 0.90 11.60 -13.13
C ALA A 132 0.39 11.20 -11.75
N LEU A 133 -0.81 10.64 -11.67
CA LEU A 133 -1.38 10.06 -10.45
C LEU A 133 -1.33 8.54 -10.55
N ALA A 134 -0.85 7.89 -9.51
CA ALA A 134 -1.09 6.47 -9.29
C ALA A 134 -2.33 6.34 -8.40
N THR A 135 -3.34 5.61 -8.88
CA THR A 135 -4.57 5.35 -8.15
C THR A 135 -4.74 3.87 -7.85
N LEU A 136 -5.42 3.57 -6.75
CA LEU A 136 -5.80 2.24 -6.32
C LEU A 136 -7.32 2.16 -6.22
N ASN A 137 -7.91 1.17 -6.89
CA ASN A 137 -9.34 0.88 -6.81
C ASN A 137 -9.54 -0.63 -6.61
N LYS A 138 -9.98 -1.04 -5.42
CA LYS A 138 -10.19 -2.45 -5.05
C LYS A 138 -8.98 -3.36 -5.38
N GLY A 139 -7.76 -2.86 -5.14
CA GLY A 139 -6.51 -3.59 -5.43
C GLY A 139 -5.98 -3.41 -6.86
N ASN A 140 -6.76 -2.83 -7.78
CA ASN A 140 -6.30 -2.54 -9.14
C ASN A 140 -5.54 -1.21 -9.16
N HIS A 141 -4.30 -1.27 -9.62
CA HIS A 141 -3.45 -0.09 -9.80
C HIS A 141 -3.71 0.52 -11.17
N GLN A 142 -3.93 1.83 -11.21
CA GLN A 142 -4.07 2.59 -12.43
C GLN A 142 -3.14 3.79 -12.42
N ARG A 143 -2.72 4.24 -13.60
CA ARG A 143 -1.93 5.45 -13.77
C ARG A 143 -2.72 6.43 -14.63
N LEU A 144 -3.05 7.58 -14.06
CA LEU A 144 -3.74 8.67 -14.72
C LEU A 144 -2.73 9.77 -15.04
N ILE A 145 -2.80 10.33 -16.24
CA ILE A 145 -1.89 11.39 -16.70
C ILE A 145 -2.72 12.57 -17.16
N TYR A 146 -2.44 13.75 -16.61
CA TYR A 146 -3.12 15.00 -16.91
C TYR A 146 -2.11 16.04 -17.37
N ASP A 147 -2.39 16.71 -18.48
CA ASP A 147 -1.64 17.87 -18.92
C ASP A 147 -2.39 19.13 -18.49
N LEU A 148 -1.75 19.91 -17.62
CA LEU A 148 -2.32 21.08 -16.96
C LEU A 148 -1.58 22.34 -17.42
N ASN A 149 -2.35 23.31 -17.89
CA ASN A 149 -1.85 24.68 -18.05
C ASN A 149 -1.83 25.40 -16.69
N LYS A 150 -1.27 26.61 -16.66
CA LYS A 150 -1.16 27.40 -15.43
C LYS A 150 -2.51 27.63 -14.75
N ASP A 151 -3.52 28.01 -15.51
CA ASP A 151 -4.84 28.38 -14.96
C ASP A 151 -5.57 27.15 -14.39
N MET A 152 -5.48 26.01 -15.08
CA MET A 152 -6.01 24.72 -14.59
C MET A 152 -5.32 24.28 -13.30
N LEU A 153 -3.99 24.42 -13.22
CA LEU A 153 -3.23 24.08 -12.01
C LEU A 153 -3.63 24.96 -10.83
N VAL A 154 -3.72 26.28 -11.03
CA VAL A 154 -4.16 27.22 -10.00
C VAL A 154 -5.57 26.89 -9.51
N ASN A 155 -6.50 26.60 -10.44
CA ASN A 155 -7.85 26.20 -10.07
C ASN A 155 -7.87 24.89 -9.27
N MET A 156 -7.08 23.89 -9.67
CA MET A 156 -6.97 22.61 -8.96
C MET A 156 -6.45 22.81 -7.53
N ILE A 157 -5.37 23.59 -7.36
CA ILE A 157 -4.81 23.90 -6.05
C ILE A 157 -5.85 24.62 -5.19
N ASN A 158 -6.50 25.65 -5.73
CA ASN A 158 -7.52 26.40 -5.01
C ASN A 158 -8.67 25.48 -4.56
N VAL A 159 -9.15 24.57 -5.41
CA VAL A 159 -10.20 23.63 -5.01
C VAL A 159 -9.70 22.76 -3.86
N LEU A 160 -8.52 22.13 -4.00
CA LEU A 160 -7.98 21.21 -2.99
C LEU A 160 -7.71 21.88 -1.64
N GLU A 161 -7.17 23.10 -1.63
CA GLU A 161 -6.91 23.86 -0.41
C GLU A 161 -8.19 24.28 0.33
N ASN A 162 -9.31 24.38 -0.39
CA ASN A 162 -10.60 24.74 0.19
C ASN A 162 -11.46 23.52 0.59
N VAL A 163 -11.04 22.29 0.28
CA VAL A 163 -11.76 21.07 0.70
C VAL A 163 -11.76 20.93 2.22
N ASP A 164 -10.64 21.25 2.88
CA ASP A 164 -10.50 21.15 4.34
C ASP A 164 -11.19 22.31 5.10
N ALA A 165 -11.58 23.38 4.41
CA ALA A 165 -12.21 24.56 5.02
C ALA A 165 -13.73 24.40 5.26
N GLN A 166 -14.32 23.29 4.80
CA GLN A 166 -15.77 23.02 4.88
C GLN A 166 -16.12 21.79 5.74
N SER A 167 -15.13 21.12 6.33
CA SER A 167 -15.28 20.02 7.29
C SER A 167 -15.10 20.50 8.73
#